data_AF-A0A9D2JQP3-F1
#
_entry.id   AF-A0A9D2JQP3-F1
#
_cell.length_a   1.000
_cell.length_b   1.000
_cell.length_c   1.000
_cell.angle_alpha   90.00
_cell.angle_beta   90.00
_cell.angle_gamma   90.00
#
_symmetry.space_group_name_H-M   'P 1'
#
loop_
_entity.id
_entity.type
_entity.pdbx_description
1 polymer ?
#
loop_
_entity_poly.entity_id
_entity_poly.type
_entity_poly.pdbx_seq_one_letter_code
_entity_poly.pdbx_strand_id
1 'polypeptide(L)'
;MAANAADFAGAICGRRYEKELETHFRDCLLFYRDGRIRFERYCYGEAACLVFSVWAHGFDAEGKILWDKEPEFESQRSALPRVLTDVQESGNALQFDGARKRYCKTEEFESDKRNGYSRWKVFWMNLKKPRA
;
A
#
# COMPACT_ATOMS: atom_id res chain seq x y z
N MET A 1 -18.54 5.09 -3.93
CA MET A 1 -18.31 5.00 -2.47
C MET A 1 -16.88 5.44 -2.23
N ALA A 2 -16.62 6.31 -1.26
CA ALA A 2 -15.25 6.65 -0.87
C ALA A 2 -14.61 5.41 -0.24
N ALA A 3 -13.52 4.91 -0.84
CA ALA A 3 -12.81 3.75 -0.30
C ALA A 3 -11.97 4.18 0.90
N ASN A 4 -12.03 3.46 2.02
CA ASN A 4 -11.11 3.70 3.13
C ASN A 4 -9.86 2.83 2.98
N ALA A 5 -8.67 3.40 3.14
CA ALA A 5 -7.42 2.66 3.04
C ALA A 5 -7.34 1.48 4.03
N ALA A 6 -7.95 1.62 5.21
CA ALA A 6 -7.99 0.56 6.22
C ALA A 6 -8.80 -0.67 5.77
N ASP A 7 -9.73 -0.53 4.82
CA ASP A 7 -10.51 -1.65 4.28
C ASP A 7 -9.60 -2.65 3.54
N PHE A 8 -8.46 -2.18 3.01
CA PHE A 8 -7.46 -2.99 2.32
C PHE A 8 -6.34 -3.48 3.23
N ALA A 9 -6.34 -3.13 4.52
CA ALA A 9 -5.27 -3.49 5.44
C ALA A 9 -5.47 -4.84 6.15
N GLY A 10 -6.62 -5.48 5.99
CA GLY A 10 -6.96 -6.71 6.71
C GLY A 10 -7.22 -6.50 8.20
N ALA A 11 -7.19 -7.59 8.98
CA ALA A 11 -7.68 -7.58 10.36
C ALA A 11 -6.63 -7.20 11.41
N ILE A 12 -5.34 -7.38 11.12
CA ILE A 12 -4.27 -7.36 12.13
C ILE A 12 -3.45 -6.06 12.05
N CYS A 13 -2.36 -6.07 11.27
CA CYS A 13 -1.48 -4.91 11.10
C CYS A 13 -1.64 -4.30 9.70
N GLY A 14 -1.47 -5.11 8.66
CA GLY A 14 -1.55 -4.63 7.28
C GLY A 14 -1.49 -5.74 6.25
N ARG A 15 -1.66 -5.34 4.99
CA ARG A 15 -1.51 -6.19 3.81
C ARG A 15 -0.52 -5.57 2.83
N ARG A 16 0.22 -6.42 2.12
CA ARG A 16 1.02 -6.05 0.95
C ARG A 16 0.31 -6.48 -0.31
N TYR A 17 0.29 -5.57 -1.27
CA TYR A 17 -0.12 -5.79 -2.64
C TYR A 17 1.06 -5.53 -3.56
N GLU A 18 1.36 -6.48 -4.44
CA GLU A 18 2.42 -6.33 -5.43
C GLU A 18 1.81 -6.14 -6.80
N LYS A 19 2.35 -5.18 -7.55
CA LYS A 19 1.95 -4.95 -8.92
C LYS A 19 2.26 -6.21 -9.75
N GLU A 20 1.31 -6.63 -10.58
CA GLU A 20 1.52 -7.68 -11.57
C GLU A 20 2.80 -7.38 -12.37
N LEU A 21 3.57 -8.45 -12.63
CA LEU A 21 4.98 -8.40 -12.98
C LEU A 21 5.35 -7.25 -13.93
N GLU A 22 6.30 -6.42 -13.50
CA GLU A 22 7.00 -5.44 -14.33
C GLU A 22 8.42 -5.97 -14.56
N THR A 23 9.01 -5.75 -15.73
CA THR A 23 10.29 -6.39 -16.10
C THR A 23 11.49 -5.86 -15.31
N HIS A 24 11.38 -4.67 -14.72
CA HIS A 24 12.52 -3.97 -14.09
C HIS A 24 12.32 -3.62 -12.61
N PHE A 25 11.08 -3.49 -12.16
CA PHE A 25 10.78 -3.04 -10.80
C PHE A 25 9.67 -3.86 -10.13
N ARG A 26 9.83 -4.13 -8.84
CA ARG A 26 8.76 -4.67 -8.01
C ARG A 26 8.14 -3.54 -7.21
N ASP A 27 6.93 -3.16 -7.60
CA ASP A 27 6.15 -2.14 -6.92
C ASP A 27 5.23 -2.79 -5.90
N CYS A 28 5.35 -2.36 -4.65
CA CYS A 28 4.53 -2.81 -3.54
C CYS A 28 3.72 -1.65 -2.98
N LEU A 29 2.43 -1.88 -2.74
CA LEU A 29 1.58 -1.06 -1.89
C LEU A 29 1.30 -1.81 -0.59
N LEU A 30 1.61 -1.18 0.54
CA LEU A 30 1.29 -1.68 1.86
C LEU A 30 0.17 -0.83 2.44
N PHE A 31 -0.91 -1.48 2.87
CA PHE A 31 -2.02 -0.84 3.56
C PHE A 31 -1.97 -1.23 5.03
N TYR A 32 -2.00 -0.24 5.91
CA TYR A 32 -2.00 -0.44 7.36
C TYR A 32 -3.35 -0.12 7.95
N ARG A 33 -3.66 -0.78 9.05
CA ARG A 33 -4.99 -0.73 9.66
C ARG A 33 -5.35 0.63 10.27
N ASP A 34 -4.39 1.52 10.48
CA ASP A 34 -4.62 2.93 10.81
C ASP A 34 -4.92 3.81 9.58
N GLY A 35 -5.11 3.21 8.40
CA GLY A 35 -5.41 3.92 7.15
C GLY A 35 -4.18 4.49 6.44
N ARG A 36 -2.97 4.24 6.97
CA ARG A 36 -1.73 4.63 6.31
C ARG A 36 -1.46 3.73 5.12
N ILE A 37 -0.90 4.31 4.07
CA ILE A 37 -0.46 3.58 2.88
C ILE A 37 1.03 3.83 2.69
N ARG A 38 1.77 2.80 2.27
CA ARG A 38 3.18 2.93 1.90
C ARG A 38 3.42 2.33 0.52
N PHE A 39 4.00 3.12 -0.36
CA PHE A 39 4.55 2.62 -1.61
C PHE A 39 6.03 2.28 -1.41
N GLU A 40 6.45 1.14 -1.94
CA GLU A 40 7.85 0.74 -2.00
C GLU A 40 8.16 0.21 -3.40
N ARG A 41 9.18 0.76 -4.05
CA ARG A 41 9.71 0.22 -5.30
C ARG A 41 11.06 -0.44 -5.06
N TYR A 42 11.21 -1.67 -5.52
CA TYR A 42 12.45 -2.42 -5.50
C TYR A 42 12.97 -2.65 -6.93
N CYS A 43 14.28 -2.72 -7.14
CA CYS A 43 14.83 -3.22 -8.39
C CYS A 43 14.76 -4.76 -8.44
N TYR A 44 14.63 -5.33 -9.65
CA TYR A 44 14.81 -6.77 -9.89
C TYR A 44 16.28 -7.10 -10.19
N GLY A 45 16.75 -8.28 -9.75
CA GLY A 45 18.09 -8.80 -10.00
C GLY A 45 18.76 -9.42 -8.76
N GLU A 46 19.99 -9.90 -8.90
CA GLU A 46 20.76 -10.54 -7.82
C GLU A 46 21.04 -9.60 -6.63
N ALA A 47 20.98 -8.28 -6.85
CA ALA A 47 21.12 -7.25 -5.82
C ALA A 47 19.83 -6.42 -5.66
N ALA A 48 18.67 -7.10 -5.54
CA ALA A 48 17.39 -6.44 -5.32
C ALA A 48 17.43 -5.56 -4.05
N CYS A 49 17.33 -4.24 -4.23
CA CYS A 49 17.33 -3.26 -3.15
C CYS A 49 16.13 -2.31 -3.26
N LEU A 50 15.80 -1.64 -2.15
CA LEU A 50 14.77 -0.60 -2.15
C LEU A 50 15.30 0.61 -2.95
N VAL A 51 14.60 0.97 -4.02
CA VAL A 51 14.91 2.15 -4.84
C VAL A 51 14.39 3.41 -4.13
N PHE A 52 13.09 3.41 -3.78
CA PHE A 52 12.49 4.48 -2.99
C PHE A 52 11.20 4.02 -2.32
N SER A 53 10.74 4.80 -1.34
CA SER A 53 9.45 4.57 -0.66
C SER A 53 8.78 5.89 -0.32
N VAL A 54 7.45 5.92 -0.34
CA VAL A 54 6.65 7.10 -0.01
C VAL A 54 5.49 6.68 0.88
N TRP A 55 5.17 7.53 1.86
CA TRP A 55 4.00 7.37 2.71
C TRP A 55 2.81 8.20 2.21
N ALA A 56 1.60 7.72 2.50
CA ALA A 56 0.36 8.45 2.33
C ALA A 56 -0.53 8.28 3.56
N HIS A 57 -1.44 9.25 3.76
CA HIS A 57 -2.41 9.27 4.85
C HIS A 57 -3.82 8.80 4.44
N GLY A 58 -3.92 8.04 3.34
CA GLY A 58 -5.15 7.36 2.93
C GLY A 58 -5.63 7.79 1.55
N PHE A 59 -6.94 7.70 1.33
CA PHE A 59 -7.64 8.15 0.14
C PHE A 59 -8.45 9.41 0.41
N ASP A 60 -8.66 10.23 -0.62
CA ASP A 60 -9.74 11.21 -0.62
C ASP A 60 -11.09 10.59 -1.04
N ALA A 61 -12.12 11.43 -1.15
CA ALA A 61 -13.48 11.01 -1.50
C ALA A 61 -13.59 10.40 -2.91
N GLU A 62 -12.65 10.71 -3.80
CA GLU A 62 -12.60 10.23 -5.19
C GLU A 62 -11.70 8.99 -5.34
N GLY A 63 -11.08 8.52 -4.25
CA GLY A 63 -10.17 7.38 -4.27
C GLY A 63 -8.74 7.75 -4.66
N LYS A 64 -8.38 9.04 -4.69
CA LYS A 64 -7.00 9.48 -4.91
C LYS A 64 -6.16 9.23 -3.67
N ILE A 65 -4.97 8.67 -3.85
CA ILE A 65 -4.00 8.50 -2.76
C ILE A 65 -3.46 9.88 -2.36
N LEU A 66 -3.52 10.15 -1.06
CA LEU A 66 -3.00 11.36 -0.45
C LEU A 66 -1.55 11.16 0.01
N TRP A 67 -0.61 11.21 -0.95
CA TRP A 67 0.82 11.11 -0.68
C TRP A 67 1.32 12.24 0.22
N ASP A 68 2.06 11.91 1.28
CA ASP A 68 2.58 12.88 2.26
C ASP A 68 3.65 13.78 1.63
N LYS A 69 4.44 13.23 0.71
CA LYS A 69 5.48 13.96 -0.03
C LYS A 69 5.68 13.36 -1.42
N GLU A 70 5.58 14.18 -2.46
CA GLU A 70 5.94 13.77 -3.82
C GLU A 70 7.46 13.55 -3.94
N PRO A 71 7.90 12.48 -4.62
CA PRO A 71 9.31 12.30 -4.99
C PRO A 71 9.83 13.47 -5.83
N GLU A 72 11.13 13.76 -5.74
CA GLU A 72 11.74 14.86 -6.50
C GLU A 72 11.90 14.51 -7.99
N PHE A 73 12.27 13.27 -8.27
CA PHE A 73 12.54 12.82 -9.64
C PHE A 73 11.25 12.42 -10.38
N GLU A 74 11.14 12.85 -11.65
CA GLU A 74 9.98 12.54 -12.51
C GLU A 74 9.77 11.03 -12.70
N SER A 75 10.86 10.27 -12.82
CA SER A 75 10.81 8.81 -12.93
C SER A 75 10.22 8.12 -11.70
N GLN A 76 10.31 8.74 -10.52
CA GLN A 76 9.70 8.24 -9.28
C GLN A 76 8.26 8.74 -9.12
N ARG A 77 7.97 9.97 -9.55
CA ARG A 77 6.60 10.52 -9.54
C ARG A 77 5.66 9.76 -10.46
N SER A 78 6.11 9.43 -11.67
CA SER A 78 5.34 8.65 -12.65
C SER A 78 5.11 7.19 -12.25
N ALA A 79 5.88 6.68 -11.28
CA ALA A 79 5.73 5.34 -10.74
C ALA A 79 4.60 5.20 -9.70
N LEU A 80 4.24 6.30 -9.04
CA LEU A 80 3.27 6.27 -7.95
C LEU A 80 1.85 6.07 -8.51
N PRO A 81 1.10 5.06 -8.02
CA PRO A 81 -0.32 4.97 -8.32
C PRO A 81 -1.05 6.19 -7.76
N ARG A 82 -2.02 6.75 -8.49
CA ARG A 82 -2.68 8.01 -8.11
C ARG A 82 -4.11 7.82 -7.63
N VAL A 83 -4.94 7.15 -8.41
CA VAL A 83 -6.38 7.00 -8.13
C VAL A 83 -6.76 5.55 -8.15
N LEU A 84 -7.39 5.05 -7.09
CA LEU A 84 -7.98 3.72 -7.06
C LEU A 84 -9.17 3.70 -8.00
N THR A 85 -9.05 3.00 -9.13
CA THR A 85 -10.08 2.98 -10.18
C THR A 85 -10.95 1.74 -10.15
N ASP A 86 -10.44 0.63 -9.61
CA ASP A 86 -11.22 -0.61 -9.50
C ASP A 86 -10.77 -1.48 -8.32
N VAL A 87 -11.73 -2.20 -7.74
CA VAL A 87 -11.52 -3.16 -6.64
C VAL A 87 -12.10 -4.50 -7.06
N GLN A 88 -11.22 -5.48 -7.21
CA GLN A 88 -11.55 -6.81 -7.71
C GLN A 88 -11.29 -7.86 -6.62
N GLU A 89 -11.80 -9.07 -6.86
CA GLU A 89 -11.52 -10.26 -6.03
C GLU A 89 -11.74 -10.00 -4.52
N SER A 90 -12.83 -9.30 -4.19
CA SER A 90 -13.17 -8.89 -2.82
C SER A 90 -12.05 -8.12 -2.10
N GLY A 91 -11.37 -7.24 -2.83
CA GLY A 91 -10.28 -6.41 -2.31
C GLY A 91 -8.92 -7.10 -2.28
N ASN A 92 -8.77 -8.25 -2.94
CA ASN A 92 -7.47 -8.91 -3.11
C ASN A 92 -6.72 -8.46 -4.37
N ALA A 93 -7.39 -7.77 -5.30
CA ALA A 93 -6.75 -7.17 -6.46
C ALA A 93 -7.26 -5.73 -6.64
N LEU A 94 -6.34 -4.79 -6.77
CA LEU A 94 -6.63 -3.35 -6.86
C LEU A 94 -6.10 -2.80 -8.19
N GLN A 95 -6.88 -1.95 -8.85
CA GLN A 95 -6.43 -1.25 -10.05
C GLN A 95 -6.32 0.24 -9.77
N PHE A 96 -5.25 0.83 -10.27
CA PHE A 96 -5.01 2.27 -10.15
C PHE A 96 -4.87 2.89 -11.52
N ASP A 97 -5.31 4.14 -11.65
CA ASP A 97 -5.13 4.99 -12.83
C ASP A 97 -5.69 4.40 -14.13
N GLY A 98 -6.66 3.48 -14.04
CA GLY A 98 -7.17 2.73 -15.19
C GLY A 98 -6.14 1.83 -15.86
N ALA A 99 -5.02 1.55 -15.17
CA ALA A 99 -3.93 0.76 -15.72
C ALA A 99 -4.35 -0.71 -15.85
N ARG A 100 -3.97 -1.36 -16.97
CA ARG A 100 -4.28 -2.79 -17.17
C ARG A 100 -3.75 -3.69 -16.05
N LYS A 101 -2.55 -3.39 -15.54
CA LYS A 101 -1.91 -4.18 -14.48
C LYS A 101 -2.49 -3.85 -13.12
N ARG A 102 -2.72 -4.88 -12.32
CA ARG A 102 -3.31 -4.80 -10.99
C ARG A 102 -2.24 -4.90 -9.91
N TYR A 103 -2.58 -4.46 -8.70
CA TYR A 103 -1.85 -4.73 -7.48
C TYR A 103 -2.57 -5.88 -6.77
N CYS A 104 -1.95 -7.05 -6.73
CA CYS A 104 -2.51 -8.27 -6.17
C CYS A 104 -1.98 -8.49 -4.76
N LYS A 105 -2.84 -8.85 -3.82
CA LYS A 105 -2.46 -9.14 -2.43
C LYS A 105 -1.50 -10.33 -2.40
N THR A 106 -0.30 -10.11 -1.89
CA THR A 106 0.72 -11.16 -1.72
C THR A 106 0.91 -11.58 -0.28
N GLU A 107 0.67 -10.68 0.68
CA GLU A 107 0.94 -10.93 2.09
C GLU A 107 -0.09 -10.22 2.96
N GLU A 108 -0.54 -10.88 4.03
CA GLU A 108 -1.13 -10.23 5.20
C GLU A 108 -0.17 -10.47 6.37
N PHE A 109 0.22 -9.41 7.07
CA PHE A 109 1.26 -9.48 8.09
C PHE A 109 0.74 -9.04 9.45
N GLU A 110 1.26 -9.69 10.50
CA GLU A 110 0.90 -9.41 11.89
C GLU A 110 1.61 -8.19 12.47
N SER A 111 2.78 -7.85 11.91
CA SER A 111 3.59 -6.70 12.31
C SER A 111 4.58 -6.33 11.20
N ASP A 112 5.02 -5.08 11.19
CA ASP A 112 6.01 -4.58 10.25
C ASP A 112 6.95 -3.62 10.98
N LYS A 113 7.93 -4.18 11.71
CA LYS A 113 8.89 -3.41 12.50
C LYS A 113 9.70 -2.44 11.63
N ARG A 114 10.01 -2.81 10.38
CA ARG A 114 10.79 -1.98 9.45
C ARG A 114 10.09 -0.65 9.18
N ASN A 115 8.76 -0.68 9.10
CA ASN A 115 7.93 0.50 8.83
C ASN A 115 7.25 1.06 10.09
N GLY A 116 7.75 0.71 11.29
CA GLY A 116 7.29 1.29 12.55
C GLY A 116 6.07 0.62 13.19
N TYR A 117 5.62 -0.52 12.67
CA TYR A 117 4.52 -1.32 13.21
C TYR A 117 5.04 -2.51 14.01
N SER A 118 5.70 -2.23 15.13
CA SER A 118 6.10 -3.27 16.08
C SER A 118 4.89 -3.97 16.69
N ARG A 119 5.06 -5.20 17.19
CA ARG A 119 4.01 -5.96 17.89
C ARG A 119 3.33 -5.16 19.00
N TRP A 120 4.10 -4.36 19.74
CA TRP A 120 3.57 -3.46 20.77
C TRP A 120 2.64 -2.40 20.17
N LYS A 121 3.06 -1.70 19.10
CA LYS A 121 2.19 -0.71 18.42
C LYS A 121 0.91 -1.38 17.92
N VAL A 122 1.02 -2.52 17.25
CA VAL A 122 -0.13 -3.26 16.70
C VAL A 122 -1.09 -3.70 17.81
N PHE A 123 -0.57 -4.19 18.94
CA PHE A 123 -1.37 -4.53 20.11
C PHE A 123 -2.20 -3.34 20.60
N TRP A 124 -1.60 -2.15 20.73
CA TRP A 124 -2.34 -0.95 21.11
C TRP A 124 -3.37 -0.51 20.07
N MET A 125 -3.09 -0.68 18.78
CA MET A 125 -4.06 -0.44 17.70
C MET A 125 -5.25 -1.39 17.80
N ASN A 126 -5.02 -2.66 18.17
CA ASN A 126 -6.06 -3.66 18.38
C ASN A 126 -6.95 -3.34 19.58
N LEU A 127 -6.36 -2.88 20.69
CA LEU A 127 -7.10 -2.49 21.90
C LEU A 127 -8.02 -1.29 21.68
N LYS A 128 -7.61 -0.33 20.85
CA LYS A 128 -8.38 0.89 20.57
C LYS A 128 -9.55 0.67 19.61
N LYS A 129 -9.71 -0.52 19.03
CA LYS A 129 -10.89 -0.82 18.21
C LYS A 129 -12.11 -0.81 19.14
N PRO A 130 -13.14 0.05 18.93
CA PRO A 130 -14.40 -0.16 19.61
C PRO A 130 -14.86 -1.58 19.28
N ARG A 131 -15.17 -2.37 20.31
CA ARG A 131 -15.87 -3.64 20.09
C ARG A 131 -17.19 -3.26 19.44
N ALA A 132 -17.36 -3.67 18.18
CA ALA A 132 -18.65 -3.63 17.53
C ALA A 132 -19.65 -4.49 18.32
#